data_AF-A0A7W0SFA2-F1
#
_entry.id   AF-A0A7W0SFA2-F1
#
_cell.length_a   1.000
_cell.length_b   1.000
_cell.length_c   1.000
_cell.angle_alpha   90.00
_cell.angle_beta   90.00
_cell.angle_gamma   90.00
#
_symmetry.space_group_name_H-M   'P 1'
#
loop_
_entity.id
_entity.type
_entity.pdbx_description
1 polymer ?
#
loop_
_entity_poly.entity_id
_entity_poly.type
_entity_poly.pdbx_seq_one_letter_code
_entity_poly.pdbx_strand_id
1 'polypeptide(L)'
;MVKAAISLGSNLGDRLGQLRGAVRRLEEAYPILAVSSLFLTEPIGGPVQDEFLNAVVLLELDESPEQLLAKLQQIEDQAGRVRDEHWGPRTLDLDLITVRGATANSEELILPHPRAHLRRFVVAPLTEVWRDAQLQGGTASDHLDNLIDQKALRVAKEWKDDRIQFLDRGSAWVWTQAVGFVIFGVVVFADGRWPEGWQWLGLPPIALAAYLMLQAAAALGEAFTPFPTPREAQLAARGVYRFVRHPMYAGIVLLFAGTALLVGSVWVGVVAVVTAIFFWFKGGFEEKRLRIVYAAYDEYRKQVRGRLIPGIW
;
A
#
# COMPACT_ATOMS: atom_id res chain seq x y z
N MET A 1 36.45 -2.86 3.23
CA MET A 1 35.00 -2.88 2.98
C MET A 1 34.65 -1.76 2.02
N VAL A 2 33.79 -2.02 1.04
CA VAL A 2 33.34 -1.06 0.01
C VAL A 2 31.82 -1.00 -0.03
N LYS A 3 31.25 0.14 -0.46
CA LYS A 3 29.79 0.29 -0.55
C LYS A 3 29.22 -0.54 -1.70
N ALA A 4 28.17 -1.30 -1.45
CA ALA A 4 27.38 -1.99 -2.48
C ALA A 4 25.90 -1.64 -2.33
N ALA A 5 25.21 -1.43 -3.47
CA ALA A 5 23.79 -1.15 -3.52
C ALA A 5 23.03 -2.31 -4.15
N ILE A 6 21.97 -2.76 -3.47
CA ILE A 6 21.11 -3.86 -3.90
C ILE A 6 19.70 -3.30 -4.05
N SER A 7 19.08 -3.51 -5.20
CA SER A 7 17.65 -3.23 -5.40
C SER A 7 16.84 -4.46 -5.02
N LEU A 8 15.73 -4.22 -4.32
CA LEU A 8 14.79 -5.25 -3.91
C LEU A 8 13.45 -4.98 -4.60
N GLY A 9 12.79 -6.04 -5.09
CA GLY A 9 11.48 -5.97 -5.72
C GLY A 9 10.59 -7.15 -5.36
N SER A 10 9.30 -6.92 -5.12
CA SER A 10 8.31 -7.99 -4.90
C SER A 10 6.91 -7.58 -5.36
N ASN A 11 6.23 -8.44 -6.12
CA ASN A 11 4.83 -8.22 -6.51
C ASN A 11 3.89 -9.41 -6.27
N LEU A 12 4.37 -10.50 -5.66
CA LEU A 12 3.58 -11.72 -5.43
C LEU A 12 3.55 -12.11 -3.94
N GLY A 13 2.36 -12.47 -3.45
CA GLY A 13 2.17 -12.98 -2.09
C GLY A 13 2.42 -11.93 -1.01
N ASP A 14 3.14 -12.32 0.06
CA ASP A 14 3.50 -11.42 1.16
C ASP A 14 4.64 -10.46 0.78
N ARG A 15 4.36 -9.51 -0.12
CA ARG A 15 5.37 -8.63 -0.71
C ARG A 15 6.22 -7.91 0.33
N LEU A 16 5.58 -7.33 1.36
CA LEU A 16 6.29 -6.62 2.42
C LEU A 16 7.10 -7.59 3.29
N GLY A 17 6.53 -8.75 3.65
CA GLY A 17 7.24 -9.79 4.39
C GLY A 17 8.47 -10.33 3.65
N GLN A 18 8.38 -10.50 2.33
CA GLN A 18 9.49 -10.92 1.47
C GLN A 18 10.63 -9.89 1.48
N LEU A 19 10.31 -8.60 1.30
CA LEU A 19 11.30 -7.53 1.36
C LEU A 19 11.94 -7.43 2.76
N ARG A 20 11.14 -7.46 3.85
CA ARG A 20 11.65 -7.47 5.23
C ARG A 20 12.55 -8.68 5.49
N GLY A 21 12.15 -9.86 4.99
CA GLY A 21 12.94 -11.09 5.08
C GLY A 21 14.29 -10.99 4.36
N ALA A 22 14.31 -10.39 3.17
CA ALA A 22 15.54 -10.15 2.43
C ALA A 22 16.48 -9.19 3.19
N VAL A 23 15.95 -8.08 3.72
CA VAL A 23 16.74 -7.13 4.53
C VAL A 23 17.35 -7.84 5.75
N ARG A 24 16.58 -8.63 6.51
CA ARG A 24 17.10 -9.38 7.67
C ARG A 24 18.23 -10.33 7.30
N ARG A 25 18.08 -11.10 6.22
CA ARG A 25 19.13 -12.02 5.75
C ARG A 25 20.39 -11.30 5.27
N LEU A 26 20.25 -10.09 4.72
CA LEU A 26 21.39 -9.23 4.38
C LEU A 26 22.04 -8.64 5.62
N GLU A 27 21.27 -8.20 6.63
CA GLU A 27 21.78 -7.73 7.92
C GLU A 27 22.55 -8.81 8.69
N GLU A 28 22.18 -10.08 8.56
CA GLU A 28 22.91 -11.22 9.13
C GLU A 28 24.28 -11.44 8.48
N ALA A 29 24.45 -11.04 7.21
CA ALA A 29 25.64 -11.30 6.42
C ALA A 29 26.56 -10.07 6.29
N TYR A 30 26.01 -8.87 6.29
CA TYR A 30 26.73 -7.63 5.99
C TYR A 30 26.27 -6.46 6.87
N PRO A 31 27.18 -5.53 7.22
CA PRO A 31 26.78 -4.26 7.82
C PRO A 31 25.89 -3.45 6.88
N ILE A 32 24.62 -3.24 7.25
CA ILE A 32 23.71 -2.36 6.50
C ILE A 32 23.95 -0.91 6.88
N LEU A 33 24.28 -0.09 5.88
CA LEU A 33 24.52 1.34 6.03
C LEU A 33 23.21 2.15 5.96
N ALA A 34 22.29 1.74 5.08
CA ALA A 34 21.00 2.40 4.91
C ALA A 34 20.00 1.51 4.16
N VAL A 35 18.72 1.75 4.39
CA VAL A 35 17.60 1.19 3.62
C VAL A 35 16.76 2.36 3.14
N SER A 36 16.41 2.39 1.85
CA SER A 36 15.58 3.45 1.29
C SER A 36 14.14 3.39 1.82
N SER A 37 13.36 4.43 1.54
CA SER A 37 11.91 4.36 1.62
C SER A 37 11.35 3.22 0.75
N LEU A 38 10.13 2.77 1.06
CA LEU A 38 9.39 1.81 0.25
C LEU A 38 8.70 2.55 -0.91
N PHE A 39 8.80 1.98 -2.10
CA PHE A 39 8.17 2.51 -3.32
C PHE A 39 7.15 1.52 -3.88
N LEU A 40 6.02 2.05 -4.35
CA LEU A 40 5.01 1.31 -5.11
C LEU A 40 5.10 1.73 -6.58
N THR A 41 5.30 0.76 -7.47
CA THR A 41 5.43 1.02 -8.91
C THR A 41 4.61 0.06 -9.75
N GLU A 42 4.20 0.51 -10.93
CA GLU A 42 3.63 -0.38 -11.94
C GLU A 42 4.72 -1.32 -12.49
N PRO A 43 4.35 -2.53 -12.95
CA PRO A 43 5.29 -3.42 -13.65
C PRO A 43 5.80 -2.79 -14.95
N ILE A 44 7.08 -3.00 -15.26
CA ILE A 44 7.64 -2.61 -16.57
C ILE A 44 7.62 -3.82 -17.51
N GLY A 45 6.72 -3.81 -18.48
CA GLY A 45 6.53 -4.91 -19.43
C GLY A 45 5.94 -6.17 -18.80
N GLY A 46 5.98 -7.28 -19.55
CA GLY A 46 5.47 -8.58 -19.11
C GLY A 46 3.94 -8.70 -19.20
N PRO A 47 3.36 -9.79 -18.67
CA PRO A 47 1.91 -9.97 -18.59
C PRO A 47 1.28 -8.95 -17.62
N VAL A 48 -0.05 -8.85 -17.66
CA VAL A 48 -0.81 -8.08 -16.66
C VAL A 48 -0.55 -8.68 -15.29
N GLN A 49 0.04 -7.87 -14.40
CA GLN A 49 0.46 -8.29 -13.08
C GLN A 49 0.29 -7.17 -12.06
N ASP A 50 0.33 -7.52 -10.78
CA ASP A 50 0.19 -6.56 -9.69
C ASP A 50 1.41 -5.63 -9.58
N GLU A 51 1.17 -4.47 -8.94
CA GLU A 51 2.18 -3.47 -8.62
C GLU A 51 3.32 -4.05 -7.77
N PHE A 52 4.53 -3.57 -8.01
CA PHE A 52 5.72 -3.95 -7.24
C PHE A 52 5.89 -3.05 -6.02
N LEU A 53 6.26 -3.66 -4.90
CA LEU A 53 7.01 -2.99 -3.85
C LEU A 53 8.49 -3.03 -4.18
N ASN A 54 9.15 -1.88 -4.15
CA ASN A 54 10.58 -1.74 -4.41
C ASN A 54 11.29 -0.95 -3.31
N ALA A 55 12.55 -1.27 -3.08
CA ALA A 55 13.45 -0.52 -2.19
C ALA A 55 14.91 -0.77 -2.57
N VAL A 56 15.83 -0.02 -1.98
CA VAL A 56 17.28 -0.23 -2.11
C VAL A 56 17.92 -0.37 -0.74
N VAL A 57 18.80 -1.35 -0.61
CA VAL A 57 19.66 -1.56 0.56
C VAL A 57 21.09 -1.17 0.18
N LEU A 58 21.71 -0.35 1.03
CA LEU A 58 23.12 0.00 0.96
C LEU A 58 23.86 -0.75 2.07
N LEU A 59 24.89 -1.50 1.71
CA LEU A 59 25.69 -2.29 2.65
C LEU A 59 27.20 -2.07 2.47
N GLU A 60 27.96 -2.49 3.47
CA GLU A 60 29.41 -2.66 3.37
C GLU A 60 29.75 -4.09 2.95
N LEU A 61 30.51 -4.20 1.87
CA LEU A 61 30.96 -5.45 1.29
C LEU A 61 32.46 -5.64 1.56
N ASP A 62 32.82 -6.79 2.12
CA ASP A 62 34.20 -7.20 2.38
C ASP A 62 34.67 -8.36 1.49
N GLU A 63 33.77 -8.92 0.67
CA GLU A 63 34.03 -9.98 -0.29
C GLU A 63 33.83 -9.53 -1.75
N SER A 64 33.97 -10.46 -2.71
CA SER A 64 33.81 -10.14 -4.12
C SER A 64 32.34 -9.89 -4.51
N PRO A 65 32.07 -9.05 -5.52
CA PRO A 65 30.71 -8.84 -6.05
C PRO A 65 30.02 -10.13 -6.51
N GLU A 66 30.77 -11.11 -7.01
CA GLU A 66 30.28 -12.42 -7.44
C GLU A 66 29.80 -13.27 -6.25
N GLN A 67 30.51 -13.23 -5.12
CA GLN A 67 30.06 -13.89 -3.89
C GLN A 67 28.77 -13.27 -3.35
N LEU A 68 28.68 -11.93 -3.38
CA LEU A 68 27.45 -11.23 -3.03
C LEU A 68 26.31 -11.65 -3.98
N LEU A 69 26.55 -11.71 -5.30
CA LEU A 69 25.54 -12.15 -6.27
C LEU A 69 25.02 -13.56 -5.94
N ALA A 70 25.91 -14.51 -5.62
CA ALA A 70 25.52 -15.86 -5.23
C ALA A 70 24.67 -15.86 -3.94
N LYS A 71 24.99 -14.99 -2.98
CA LYS A 71 24.20 -14.81 -1.76
C LYS A 71 22.80 -14.26 -2.06
N LEU A 72 22.68 -13.28 -2.97
CA LEU A 72 21.40 -12.73 -3.40
C LEU A 72 20.53 -13.81 -4.03
N GLN A 73 21.08 -14.61 -4.95
CA GLN A 73 20.36 -15.73 -5.58
C GLN A 73 19.87 -16.74 -4.53
N GLN A 74 20.70 -17.08 -3.54
CA GLN A 74 20.30 -17.97 -2.45
C GLN A 74 19.10 -17.40 -1.64
N ILE A 75 19.08 -16.09 -1.38
CA ILE A 75 17.97 -15.44 -0.66
C ILE A 75 16.68 -15.50 -1.49
N GLU A 76 16.77 -15.31 -2.81
CA GLU A 76 15.62 -15.42 -3.72
C GLU A 76 15.04 -16.83 -3.76
N ASP A 77 15.90 -17.84 -3.86
CA ASP A 77 15.48 -19.25 -3.86
C ASP A 77 14.74 -19.59 -2.55
N GLN A 78 15.26 -19.12 -1.41
CA GLN A 78 14.62 -19.28 -0.11
C GLN A 78 13.30 -18.51 0.03
N ALA A 79 13.11 -17.44 -0.76
CA ALA A 79 11.86 -16.68 -0.86
C ALA A 79 10.85 -17.34 -1.81
N GLY A 80 11.16 -18.51 -2.38
CA GLY A 80 10.28 -19.25 -3.27
C GLY A 80 10.19 -18.64 -4.66
N ARG A 81 11.26 -18.01 -5.15
CA ARG A 81 11.29 -17.46 -6.51
C ARG A 81 11.15 -18.58 -7.54
N VAL A 82 10.14 -18.48 -8.41
CA VAL A 82 9.95 -19.38 -9.55
C VAL A 82 10.11 -18.60 -10.86
N ARG A 83 10.82 -19.15 -11.84
CA ARG A 83 11.13 -18.50 -13.13
C ARG A 83 10.31 -19.09 -14.27
N ASP A 84 8.98 -19.00 -14.17
CA ASP A 84 8.07 -19.60 -15.15
C ASP A 84 7.84 -18.75 -16.41
N GLU A 85 7.88 -17.41 -16.29
CA GLU A 85 7.57 -16.48 -17.39
C GLU A 85 8.55 -15.30 -17.45
N HIS A 86 8.94 -14.90 -18.66
CA HIS A 86 9.83 -13.75 -18.86
C HIS A 86 9.13 -12.46 -18.42
N TRP A 87 9.74 -11.73 -17.48
CA TRP A 87 9.15 -10.55 -16.81
C TRP A 87 7.82 -10.82 -16.09
N GLY A 88 7.60 -12.07 -15.69
CA GLY A 88 6.44 -12.45 -14.88
C GLY A 88 6.51 -11.98 -13.42
N PRO A 89 5.43 -12.21 -12.67
CA PRO A 89 5.37 -11.95 -11.23
C PRO A 89 6.43 -12.74 -10.46
N ARG A 90 6.90 -12.18 -9.35
CA ARG A 90 7.93 -12.79 -8.49
C ARG A 90 7.73 -12.48 -7.03
N THR A 91 8.02 -13.47 -6.20
CA THR A 91 7.99 -13.36 -4.74
C THR A 91 9.07 -12.41 -4.24
N LEU A 92 10.28 -12.47 -4.83
CA LEU A 92 11.40 -11.60 -4.53
C LEU A 92 12.35 -11.49 -5.73
N ASP A 93 12.91 -10.31 -5.94
CA ASP A 93 13.93 -9.96 -6.93
C ASP A 93 15.01 -9.12 -6.23
N LEU A 94 16.27 -9.52 -6.30
CA LEU A 94 17.44 -8.89 -5.71
C LEU A 94 18.48 -8.63 -6.80
N ASP A 95 18.59 -7.38 -7.23
CA ASP A 95 19.56 -6.97 -8.25
C ASP A 95 20.75 -6.27 -7.58
N LEU A 96 21.98 -6.75 -7.81
CA LEU A 96 23.20 -6.02 -7.46
C LEU A 96 23.38 -4.85 -8.43
N ILE A 97 23.20 -3.62 -7.95
CA ILE A 97 23.14 -2.43 -8.80
C ILE A 97 24.54 -1.88 -9.10
N THR A 98 25.35 -1.68 -8.07
CA THR A 98 26.69 -1.13 -8.21
C THR A 98 27.49 -1.39 -6.94
N VAL A 99 28.81 -1.49 -7.10
CA VAL A 99 29.78 -1.63 -5.99
C VAL A 99 30.86 -0.58 -6.20
N ARG A 100 31.22 0.15 -5.14
CA ARG A 100 32.17 1.27 -5.23
C ARG A 100 33.52 0.79 -5.76
N GLY A 101 33.89 1.31 -6.94
CA GLY A 101 35.18 1.02 -7.56
C GLY A 101 35.27 -0.34 -8.25
N ALA A 102 34.19 -1.11 -8.32
CA ALA A 102 34.17 -2.38 -9.03
C ALA A 102 33.44 -2.24 -10.37
N THR A 103 33.97 -2.94 -11.38
CA THR A 103 33.32 -3.16 -12.66
C THR A 103 33.35 -4.65 -12.97
N ALA A 104 32.31 -5.13 -13.62
CA ALA A 104 32.20 -6.52 -14.04
C ALA A 104 31.54 -6.54 -15.42
N ASN A 105 32.02 -7.43 -16.28
CA ASN A 105 31.46 -7.64 -17.62
C ASN A 105 31.63 -9.11 -18.00
N SER A 106 31.02 -9.98 -17.21
CA SER A 106 30.95 -11.43 -17.47
C SER A 106 29.51 -11.82 -17.82
N GLU A 107 29.32 -13.08 -18.25
CA GLU A 107 27.98 -13.63 -18.49
C GLU A 107 27.14 -13.70 -17.19
N GLU A 108 27.81 -13.86 -16.04
CA GLU A 108 27.15 -14.02 -14.74
C GLU A 108 26.87 -12.66 -14.06
N LEU A 109 27.74 -11.66 -14.27
CA LEU A 109 27.66 -10.37 -13.59
C LEU A 109 28.12 -9.21 -14.48
N ILE A 110 27.25 -8.21 -14.61
CA ILE A 110 27.54 -6.93 -15.27
C ILE A 110 27.38 -5.80 -14.24
N LEU A 111 28.45 -5.05 -13.98
CA LEU A 111 28.48 -3.92 -13.05
C LEU A 111 29.09 -2.66 -13.67
N PRO A 112 28.47 -1.47 -13.47
CA PRO A 112 27.14 -1.27 -12.86
C PRO A 112 26.01 -1.93 -13.66
N HIS A 113 24.92 -2.30 -12.98
CA HIS A 113 23.80 -3.02 -13.57
C HIS A 113 23.31 -2.32 -14.86
N PRO A 114 23.23 -3.03 -16.00
CA PRO A 114 23.19 -2.41 -17.32
C PRO A 114 21.94 -1.58 -17.56
N ARG A 115 20.83 -1.87 -16.86
CA ARG A 115 19.55 -1.18 -17.03
C ARG A 115 19.12 -0.36 -15.82
N ALA A 116 19.96 -0.25 -14.77
CA ALA A 116 19.56 0.44 -13.54
C ALA A 116 19.23 1.91 -13.80
N HIS A 117 20.07 2.60 -14.59
CA HIS A 117 19.92 3.99 -15.00
C HIS A 117 18.65 4.29 -15.81
N LEU A 118 17.95 3.28 -16.32
CA LEU A 118 16.72 3.42 -17.11
C LEU A 118 15.44 3.24 -16.26
N ARG A 119 15.57 2.90 -14.98
CA ARG A 119 14.46 2.43 -14.14
C ARG A 119 14.29 3.35 -12.93
N ARG A 120 13.22 4.13 -12.90
CA ARG A 120 12.97 5.05 -11.79
C ARG A 120 12.79 4.32 -10.47
N PHE A 121 12.17 3.13 -10.50
CA PHE A 121 11.98 2.31 -9.30
C PHE A 121 13.29 1.82 -8.67
N VAL A 122 14.42 1.90 -9.39
CA VAL A 122 15.78 1.66 -8.85
C VAL A 122 16.45 3.00 -8.50
N VAL A 123 16.44 3.96 -9.43
CA VAL A 123 17.17 5.23 -9.29
C VAL A 123 16.61 6.09 -8.15
N ALA A 124 15.29 6.20 -8.00
CA ALA A 124 14.67 7.01 -6.95
C ALA A 124 15.04 6.53 -5.53
N PRO A 125 14.87 5.23 -5.16
CA PRO A 125 15.33 4.75 -3.87
C PRO A 125 16.86 4.77 -3.71
N LEU A 126 17.63 4.50 -4.78
CA LEU A 126 19.10 4.57 -4.72
C LEU A 126 19.59 5.97 -4.35
N THR A 127 19.01 7.02 -4.93
CA THR A 127 19.36 8.42 -4.64
C THR A 127 19.02 8.83 -3.20
N GLU A 128 18.13 8.12 -2.49
CA GLU A 128 17.90 8.37 -1.05
C GLU A 128 19.07 7.92 -0.17
N VAL A 129 19.75 6.84 -0.56
CA VAL A 129 20.77 6.18 0.28
C VAL A 129 22.19 6.42 -0.23
N TRP A 130 22.37 6.62 -1.53
CA TRP A 130 23.67 6.80 -2.16
C TRP A 130 23.57 7.64 -3.46
N ARG A 131 23.49 8.97 -3.31
CA ARG A 131 23.30 9.93 -4.42
C ARG A 131 24.35 9.88 -5.53
N ASP A 132 25.61 9.71 -5.16
CA ASP A 132 26.79 9.69 -6.05
C ASP A 132 27.13 8.28 -6.56
N ALA A 133 26.24 7.29 -6.37
CA ALA A 133 26.43 5.94 -6.86
C ALA A 133 26.62 5.94 -8.39
N GLN A 134 27.69 5.29 -8.87
CA GLN A 134 28.01 5.22 -10.29
C GLN A 134 27.11 4.19 -10.99
N LEU A 135 26.42 4.65 -12.03
CA LEU A 135 25.61 3.85 -12.95
C LEU A 135 26.15 4.02 -14.38
N GLN A 136 25.56 3.31 -15.34
CA GLN A 136 25.91 3.48 -16.75
C GLN A 136 25.56 4.89 -17.22
N GLY A 137 26.58 5.66 -17.61
CA GLY A 137 26.42 7.00 -18.17
C GLY A 137 26.26 8.15 -17.17
N GLY A 138 26.45 7.91 -15.86
CA GLY A 138 26.37 8.97 -14.85
C GLY A 138 26.14 8.47 -13.43
N THR A 139 25.88 9.40 -12.51
CA THR A 139 25.49 9.08 -11.14
C THR A 139 23.99 8.81 -11.03
N ALA A 140 23.56 8.16 -9.94
CA ALA A 140 22.14 8.00 -9.62
C ALA A 140 21.38 9.33 -9.62
N SER A 141 22.00 10.41 -9.13
CA SER A 141 21.39 11.75 -9.15
C SER A 141 21.19 12.27 -10.57
N ASP A 142 22.15 12.07 -11.48
CA ASP A 142 22.08 12.56 -12.87
C ASP A 142 20.92 11.91 -13.65
N HIS A 143 20.63 10.64 -13.35
CA HIS A 143 19.56 9.91 -14.04
C HIS A 143 18.15 10.18 -13.49
N LEU A 144 18.02 10.64 -12.25
CA LEU A 144 16.70 10.76 -11.59
C LEU A 144 15.76 11.73 -12.32
N ASP A 145 16.30 12.84 -12.82
CA ASP A 145 15.55 13.89 -13.52
C ASP A 145 15.09 13.42 -14.90
N ASN A 146 15.87 12.56 -15.56
CA ASN A 146 15.57 11.98 -16.87
C ASN A 146 14.47 10.91 -16.84
N LEU A 147 14.01 10.51 -15.65
CA LEU A 147 13.05 9.42 -15.47
C LEU A 147 11.72 9.92 -14.90
N ILE A 148 11.37 11.20 -15.07
CA ILE A 148 10.20 11.81 -14.43
C ILE A 148 8.86 11.20 -14.88
N ASP A 149 8.80 10.67 -16.10
CA ASP A 149 7.59 10.09 -16.68
C ASP A 149 7.23 8.72 -16.08
N GLN A 150 8.21 8.03 -15.49
CA GLN A 150 7.97 6.77 -14.81
C GLN A 150 7.40 7.05 -13.41
N LYS A 151 6.28 6.43 -13.04
CA LYS A 151 5.72 6.59 -11.70
C LYS A 151 6.42 5.66 -10.71
N ALA A 152 7.03 6.25 -9.68
CA ALA A 152 7.53 5.55 -8.51
C ALA A 152 7.02 6.25 -7.26
N LEU A 153 5.91 5.77 -6.71
CA LEU A 153 5.26 6.40 -5.57
C LEU A 153 5.97 5.98 -4.29
N ARG A 154 6.60 6.93 -3.59
CA ARG A 154 7.13 6.70 -2.26
C ARG A 154 5.96 6.51 -1.28
N VAL A 155 5.81 5.34 -0.68
CA VAL A 155 4.64 5.00 0.16
C VAL A 155 4.93 4.98 1.66
N ALA A 156 6.12 4.53 2.08
CA ALA A 156 6.50 4.47 3.48
C ALA A 156 7.97 4.85 3.68
N LYS A 157 8.27 5.62 4.73
CA LYS A 157 9.64 6.04 5.06
C LYS A 157 10.38 4.93 5.80
N GLU A 158 9.75 4.39 6.83
CA GLU A 158 10.28 3.30 7.65
C GLU A 158 9.38 2.08 7.45
N TRP A 159 9.97 0.95 7.10
CA TRP A 159 9.22 -0.26 6.78
C TRP A 159 9.99 -1.56 7.08
N LYS A 160 11.29 -1.48 7.41
CA LYS A 160 12.12 -2.67 7.64
C LYS A 160 11.70 -3.44 8.90
N ASP A 161 11.33 -2.72 9.94
CA ASP A 161 10.92 -3.28 11.24
C ASP A 161 9.39 -3.50 11.26
N ASP A 162 8.89 -4.10 12.33
CA ASP A 162 7.47 -4.44 12.58
C ASP A 162 6.52 -3.22 12.67
N ARG A 163 6.98 -2.01 12.36
CA ARG A 163 6.13 -0.83 12.26
C ARG A 163 6.39 -0.09 10.96
N ILE A 164 5.39 -0.09 10.09
CA ILE A 164 5.42 0.72 8.87
C ILE A 164 4.99 2.17 9.14
N GLN A 165 5.82 3.13 8.72
CA GLN A 165 5.53 4.56 8.76
C GLN A 165 5.19 5.07 7.37
N PHE A 166 3.90 5.08 7.03
CA PHE A 166 3.40 5.68 5.79
C PHE A 166 3.68 7.20 5.75
N LEU A 167 4.03 7.71 4.57
CA LEU A 167 4.39 9.12 4.38
C LEU A 167 3.18 10.06 4.46
N ASP A 168 2.05 9.63 3.91
CA ASP A 168 0.80 10.35 4.04
C ASP A 168 0.06 9.85 5.30
N ARG A 169 -0.02 10.70 6.33
CA ARG A 169 -0.83 10.41 7.53
C ARG A 169 -2.33 10.32 7.23
N GLY A 170 -2.75 10.67 6.00
CA GLY A 170 -4.14 10.77 5.58
C GLY A 170 -4.92 11.80 6.40
N SER A 171 -4.20 12.80 6.93
CA SER A 171 -4.77 13.85 7.78
C SER A 171 -5.83 14.66 7.05
N ALA A 172 -5.64 14.93 5.75
CA ALA A 172 -6.63 15.62 4.92
C ALA A 172 -7.98 14.89 4.92
N TRP A 173 -7.98 13.56 4.71
CA TRP A 173 -9.20 12.75 4.72
C TRP A 173 -9.92 12.78 6.07
N VAL A 174 -9.17 12.77 7.17
CA VAL A 174 -9.73 12.85 8.53
C VAL A 174 -10.41 14.20 8.75
N TRP A 175 -9.76 15.30 8.34
CA TRP A 175 -10.34 16.63 8.43
C TRP A 175 -11.57 16.80 7.53
N THR A 176 -11.51 16.32 6.28
CA THR A 176 -12.67 16.34 5.37
C THR A 176 -13.84 15.55 5.97
N GLN A 177 -13.58 14.39 6.56
CA GLN A 177 -14.60 13.60 7.25
C GLN A 177 -15.20 14.35 8.44
N ALA A 178 -14.37 14.99 9.28
CA ALA A 178 -14.84 15.77 10.43
C ALA A 178 -15.73 16.94 9.99
N VAL A 179 -15.32 17.68 8.95
CA VAL A 179 -16.14 18.75 8.36
C VAL A 179 -17.46 18.20 7.82
N GLY A 180 -17.45 17.06 7.13
CA GLY A 180 -18.66 16.40 6.66
C GLY A 180 -19.64 16.06 7.79
N PHE A 181 -19.14 15.60 8.94
CA PHE A 181 -19.97 15.35 10.13
C PHE A 181 -20.55 16.63 10.74
N VAL A 182 -19.79 17.73 10.75
CA VAL A 182 -20.31 19.04 11.19
C VAL A 182 -21.41 19.53 10.24
N ILE A 183 -21.19 19.45 8.93
CA ILE A 183 -22.21 19.82 7.92
C ILE A 183 -23.47 18.99 8.12
N PHE A 184 -23.34 17.67 8.30
CA PHE A 184 -24.48 16.81 8.58
C PHE A 184 -25.23 17.25 9.84
N GLY A 185 -24.52 17.52 10.95
CA GLY A 185 -25.12 17.98 12.20
C GLY A 185 -25.90 19.28 12.07
N VAL A 186 -25.49 20.18 11.17
CA VAL A 186 -26.22 21.43 10.87
C VAL A 186 -27.41 21.18 9.96
N VAL A 187 -27.22 20.42 8.88
CA VAL A 187 -28.24 20.20 7.83
C VAL A 187 -29.39 19.32 8.32
N VAL A 188 -29.18 18.50 9.36
CA VAL A 188 -30.26 17.72 10.00
C VAL A 188 -31.39 18.59 10.56
N PHE A 189 -31.12 19.86 10.88
CA PHE A 189 -32.15 20.81 11.32
C PHE A 189 -32.85 21.55 10.17
N ALA A 190 -32.50 21.26 8.91
CA ALA A 190 -33.16 21.85 7.75
C ALA A 190 -34.57 21.26 7.54
N ASP A 191 -35.48 22.09 7.03
CA ASP A 191 -36.91 21.76 6.88
C ASP A 191 -37.17 20.40 6.23
N GLY A 192 -37.94 19.56 6.93
CA GLY A 192 -38.47 18.30 6.43
C GLY A 192 -39.85 18.46 5.82
N ARG A 193 -40.11 17.83 4.66
CA ARG A 193 -41.40 17.94 3.96
C ARG A 193 -41.89 16.60 3.43
N TRP A 194 -42.05 15.63 4.33
CA TRP A 194 -42.53 14.30 3.97
C TRP A 194 -43.99 14.10 4.39
N PRO A 195 -44.78 13.31 3.64
CA PRO A 195 -46.09 12.89 4.11
C PRO A 195 -45.96 12.14 5.43
N GLU A 196 -46.98 12.25 6.28
CA GLU A 196 -47.01 11.60 7.58
C GLU A 196 -46.82 10.07 7.45
N GLY A 197 -46.00 9.50 8.31
CA GLY A 197 -45.69 8.06 8.35
C GLY A 197 -44.50 7.64 7.49
N TRP A 198 -44.11 8.41 6.47
CA TRP A 198 -42.94 8.08 5.63
C TRP A 198 -41.63 8.20 6.41
N GLN A 199 -41.60 9.00 7.48
CA GLN A 199 -40.44 9.14 8.36
C GLN A 199 -39.96 7.80 8.93
N TRP A 200 -40.90 6.87 9.20
CA TRP A 200 -40.59 5.58 9.82
C TRP A 200 -39.79 4.65 8.90
N LEU A 201 -39.77 4.91 7.59
CA LEU A 201 -38.88 4.21 6.64
C LEU A 201 -37.39 4.47 6.95
N GLY A 202 -37.07 5.51 7.73
CA GLY A 202 -35.72 5.80 8.21
C GLY A 202 -35.23 4.87 9.32
N LEU A 203 -36.13 4.27 10.12
CA LEU A 203 -35.72 3.45 11.26
C LEU A 203 -34.97 2.16 10.86
N PRO A 204 -35.41 1.37 9.86
CA PRO A 204 -34.69 0.17 9.44
C PRO A 204 -33.22 0.42 9.01
N PRO A 205 -32.90 1.39 8.13
CA PRO A 205 -31.50 1.66 7.77
C PRO A 205 -30.68 2.20 8.94
N ILE A 206 -31.27 2.96 9.88
CA ILE A 206 -30.59 3.41 11.11
C ILE A 206 -30.25 2.21 12.01
N ALA A 207 -31.18 1.28 12.20
CA ALA A 207 -30.95 0.07 13.00
C ALA A 207 -29.85 -0.81 12.38
N LEU A 208 -29.88 -0.98 11.05
CA LEU A 208 -28.83 -1.69 10.32
C LEU A 208 -27.47 -0.98 10.42
N ALA A 209 -27.45 0.35 10.34
CA ALA A 209 -26.24 1.14 10.52
C ALA A 209 -25.62 0.90 11.90
N ALA A 210 -26.41 0.99 12.97
CA ALA A 210 -25.95 0.74 14.33
C ALA A 210 -25.39 -0.68 14.48
N TYR A 211 -26.08 -1.69 13.93
CA TYR A 211 -25.59 -3.07 13.92
C TYR A 211 -24.24 -3.19 13.20
N LEU A 212 -24.11 -2.66 11.98
CA LEU A 212 -22.87 -2.74 11.21
C LEU A 212 -21.70 -2.04 11.91
N MET A 213 -21.95 -0.85 12.48
CA MET A 213 -20.92 -0.08 13.18
C MET A 213 -20.45 -0.79 14.45
N LEU A 214 -21.37 -1.33 15.26
CA LEU A 214 -21.03 -2.10 16.46
C LEU A 214 -20.25 -3.37 16.13
N GLN A 215 -20.70 -4.13 15.12
CA GLN A 215 -20.01 -5.35 14.69
C GLN A 215 -18.64 -5.04 14.07
N ALA A 216 -18.52 -3.95 13.31
CA ALA A 216 -17.24 -3.52 12.74
C ALA A 216 -16.24 -3.10 13.84
N ALA A 217 -16.70 -2.31 14.82
CA ALA A 217 -15.87 -1.91 15.96
C ALA A 217 -15.42 -3.13 16.78
N ALA A 218 -16.34 -4.05 17.08
CA ALA A 218 -16.04 -5.27 17.81
C ALA A 218 -15.05 -6.18 17.06
N ALA A 219 -15.21 -6.34 15.74
CA ALA A 219 -14.33 -7.14 14.92
C ALA A 219 -12.92 -6.54 14.75
N LEU A 220 -12.80 -5.20 14.77
CA LEU A 220 -11.50 -4.53 14.73
C LEU A 220 -10.80 -4.52 16.09
N GLY A 221 -11.55 -4.45 17.21
CA GLY A 221 -10.98 -4.45 18.55
C GLY A 221 -9.91 -3.35 18.73
N GLU A 222 -8.71 -3.74 19.16
CA GLU A 222 -7.57 -2.82 19.30
C GLU A 222 -7.07 -2.21 17.99
N ALA A 223 -7.44 -2.80 16.85
CA ALA A 223 -7.15 -2.24 15.53
C ALA A 223 -8.08 -1.07 15.16
N PHE A 224 -9.13 -0.81 15.94
CA PHE A 224 -10.07 0.27 15.65
C PHE A 224 -9.41 1.64 15.78
N THR A 225 -9.37 2.39 14.67
CA THR A 225 -8.78 3.71 14.63
C THR A 225 -9.50 4.57 13.58
N PRO A 226 -9.71 5.87 13.85
CA PRO A 226 -10.19 6.82 12.84
C PRO A 226 -9.11 7.18 11.81
N PHE A 227 -7.85 6.84 12.08
CA PHE A 227 -6.73 7.12 11.19
C PHE A 227 -6.60 6.05 10.09
N PRO A 228 -6.25 6.43 8.85
CA PRO A 228 -6.21 5.54 7.69
C PRO A 228 -4.96 4.66 7.61
N THR A 229 -4.14 4.63 8.66
CA THR A 229 -2.97 3.74 8.75
C THR A 229 -3.40 2.43 9.42
N PRO A 230 -3.27 1.28 8.73
CA PRO A 230 -3.56 0.01 9.37
C PRO A 230 -2.64 -0.17 10.58
N ARG A 231 -3.22 -0.54 11.71
CA ARG A 231 -2.45 -1.13 12.82
C ARG A 231 -2.08 -2.55 12.39
N GLU A 232 -0.87 -3.01 12.70
CA GLU A 232 -0.43 -4.38 12.41
C GLU A 232 -1.19 -5.36 13.33
N ALA A 233 -2.47 -5.59 13.02
CA ALA A 233 -3.38 -6.54 13.68
C ALA A 233 -3.82 -7.59 12.65
N GLN A 234 -4.50 -8.66 13.07
CA GLN A 234 -5.01 -9.61 12.09
C GLN A 234 -6.05 -8.94 11.18
N LEU A 235 -5.99 -9.28 9.88
CA LEU A 235 -6.97 -8.77 8.91
C LEU A 235 -8.39 -9.19 9.34
N ALA A 236 -9.23 -8.18 9.60
CA ALA A 236 -10.65 -8.41 9.89
C ALA A 236 -11.38 -8.88 8.62
N ALA A 237 -11.59 -10.20 8.52
CA ALA A 237 -12.26 -10.84 7.38
C ALA A 237 -13.50 -11.68 7.80
N ARG A 238 -13.89 -11.62 9.08
CA ARG A 238 -15.01 -12.41 9.65
C ARG A 238 -16.20 -11.52 10.03
N GLY A 239 -17.34 -12.15 10.32
CA GLY A 239 -18.55 -11.43 10.71
C GLY A 239 -19.09 -10.55 9.57
N VAL A 240 -19.36 -9.27 9.83
CA VAL A 240 -19.86 -8.32 8.83
C VAL A 240 -18.88 -8.09 7.67
N TYR A 241 -17.58 -8.31 7.89
CA TYR A 241 -16.55 -8.18 6.87
C TYR A 241 -16.65 -9.24 5.75
N ARG A 242 -17.39 -10.34 5.94
CA ARG A 242 -17.63 -11.32 4.87
C ARG A 242 -18.54 -10.81 3.75
N PHE A 243 -19.25 -9.71 4.00
CA PHE A 243 -20.24 -9.16 3.06
C PHE A 243 -19.77 -7.87 2.39
N VAL A 244 -19.07 -7.01 3.14
CA VAL A 244 -18.53 -5.73 2.67
C VAL A 244 -17.16 -5.47 3.29
N ARG A 245 -16.25 -4.86 2.52
CA ARG A 245 -14.88 -4.61 2.98
C ARG A 245 -14.77 -3.46 3.99
N HIS A 246 -15.67 -2.47 3.92
CA HIS A 246 -15.73 -1.33 4.85
C HIS A 246 -17.10 -1.19 5.54
N PRO A 247 -17.46 -2.11 6.45
CA PRO A 247 -18.77 -2.11 7.12
C PRO A 247 -19.02 -0.87 7.98
N MET A 248 -17.97 -0.27 8.57
CA MET A 248 -18.09 0.99 9.32
C MET A 248 -18.55 2.14 8.40
N TYR A 249 -17.98 2.25 7.20
CA TYR A 249 -18.37 3.28 6.22
C TYR A 249 -19.76 3.01 5.66
N ALA A 250 -20.09 1.74 5.37
CA ALA A 250 -21.44 1.35 4.99
C ALA A 250 -22.46 1.76 6.05
N GLY A 251 -22.15 1.54 7.34
CA GLY A 251 -22.98 1.96 8.47
C GLY A 251 -23.17 3.47 8.53
N ILE A 252 -22.11 4.28 8.40
CA ILE A 252 -22.23 5.75 8.41
C ILE A 252 -23.10 6.26 7.25
N VAL A 253 -22.94 5.70 6.05
CA VAL A 253 -23.77 6.06 4.89
C VAL A 253 -25.24 5.70 5.13
N LEU A 254 -25.51 4.51 5.68
CA LEU A 254 -26.87 4.08 6.03
C LEU A 254 -27.49 4.93 7.14
N LEU A 255 -26.69 5.36 8.12
CA LEU A 255 -27.14 6.26 9.18
C LEU A 255 -27.58 7.60 8.60
N PHE A 256 -26.80 8.16 7.67
CA PHE A 256 -27.11 9.44 7.04
C PHE A 256 -28.33 9.33 6.14
N ALA A 257 -28.40 8.28 5.33
CA ALA A 257 -29.56 8.01 4.49
C ALA A 257 -30.82 7.80 5.32
N GLY A 258 -30.77 6.97 6.37
CA GLY A 258 -31.90 6.73 7.26
C GLY A 258 -32.36 7.97 8.01
N THR A 259 -31.42 8.83 8.43
CA THR A 259 -31.74 10.13 9.05
C THR A 259 -32.42 11.07 8.05
N ALA A 260 -31.99 11.07 6.78
CA ALA A 260 -32.65 11.85 5.73
C ALA A 260 -34.13 11.45 5.56
N LEU A 261 -34.40 10.13 5.61
CA LEU A 261 -35.77 9.62 5.57
C LEU A 261 -36.55 10.02 6.84
N LEU A 262 -35.94 9.86 8.01
CA LEU A 262 -36.59 10.12 9.30
C LEU A 262 -36.97 11.60 9.48
N VAL A 263 -36.09 12.52 9.10
CA VAL A 263 -36.35 13.97 9.17
C VAL A 263 -37.15 14.45 7.96
N GLY A 264 -37.13 13.71 6.85
CA GLY A 264 -37.79 14.08 5.62
C GLY A 264 -37.14 15.23 4.86
N SER A 265 -35.82 15.37 5.00
CA SER A 265 -35.04 16.48 4.43
C SER A 265 -34.23 16.02 3.21
N VAL A 266 -34.50 16.64 2.05
CA VAL A 266 -33.75 16.39 0.81
C VAL A 266 -32.28 16.78 0.96
N TRP A 267 -31.98 17.82 1.74
CA TRP A 267 -30.61 18.27 1.96
C TRP A 267 -29.79 17.25 2.77
N VAL A 268 -30.39 16.60 3.77
CA VAL A 268 -29.74 15.48 4.48
C VAL A 268 -29.50 14.32 3.52
N GLY A 269 -30.43 14.07 2.58
CA GLY A 269 -30.25 13.09 1.50
C GLY A 269 -29.07 13.41 0.58
N VAL A 270 -28.91 14.67 0.18
CA VAL A 270 -27.75 15.13 -0.61
C VAL A 270 -26.45 14.91 0.17
N VAL A 271 -26.40 15.26 1.46
CA VAL A 271 -25.24 15.00 2.32
C VAL A 271 -24.94 13.51 2.43
N ALA A 272 -25.96 12.64 2.51
CA ALA A 272 -25.79 11.20 2.53
C ALA A 272 -25.14 10.68 1.23
N VAL A 273 -25.59 11.16 0.06
CA VAL A 273 -25.01 10.79 -1.24
C VAL A 273 -23.56 11.26 -1.36
N VAL A 274 -23.28 12.52 -1.02
CA VAL A 274 -21.90 13.06 -1.02
C VAL A 274 -21.00 12.24 -0.10
N THR A 275 -21.50 11.87 1.07
CA THR A 275 -20.80 11.05 2.06
C THR A 275 -20.52 9.63 1.52
N ALA A 276 -21.46 9.02 0.79
CA ALA A 276 -21.28 7.73 0.14
C ALA A 276 -20.17 7.79 -0.92
N ILE A 277 -20.17 8.82 -1.77
CA ILE A 277 -19.12 9.05 -2.78
C ILE A 277 -17.76 9.26 -2.10
N PHE A 278 -17.71 10.09 -1.05
CA PHE A 278 -16.49 10.34 -0.29
C PHE A 278 -15.90 9.04 0.28
N PHE A 279 -16.70 8.24 1.00
CA PHE A 279 -16.23 6.99 1.58
C PHE A 279 -15.89 5.92 0.54
N TRP A 280 -16.48 5.98 -0.64
CA TRP A 280 -16.11 5.10 -1.75
C TRP A 280 -14.67 5.30 -2.18
N PHE A 281 -14.26 6.56 -2.37
CA PHE A 281 -12.89 6.93 -2.74
C PHE A 281 -11.93 6.74 -1.57
N LYS A 282 -12.30 7.18 -0.36
CA LYS A 282 -11.49 6.99 0.85
C LYS A 282 -11.22 5.50 1.10
N GLY A 283 -12.24 4.66 0.97
CA GLY A 283 -12.10 3.20 1.09
C GLY A 283 -11.09 2.65 0.09
N GLY A 284 -11.20 3.00 -1.20
CA GLY A 284 -10.24 2.56 -2.22
C GLY A 284 -8.78 2.97 -1.92
N PHE A 285 -8.58 4.14 -1.31
CA PHE A 285 -7.26 4.57 -0.86
C PHE A 285 -6.74 3.76 0.33
N GLU A 286 -7.59 3.44 1.31
CA GLU A 286 -7.25 2.55 2.42
C GLU A 286 -6.95 1.13 1.94
N GLU A 287 -7.73 0.60 0.99
CA GLU A 287 -7.49 -0.70 0.37
C GLU A 287 -6.07 -0.80 -0.21
N LYS A 288 -5.56 0.27 -0.83
CA LYS A 288 -4.17 0.28 -1.35
C LYS A 288 -3.14 0.04 -0.25
N ARG A 289 -3.33 0.58 0.95
CA ARG A 289 -2.43 0.37 2.10
C ARG A 289 -2.62 -1.00 2.72
N LEU A 290 -3.86 -1.48 2.80
CA LEU A 290 -4.17 -2.83 3.26
C LEU A 290 -3.49 -3.88 2.37
N ARG A 291 -3.44 -3.68 1.05
CA ARG A 291 -2.69 -4.55 0.12
C ARG A 291 -1.17 -4.56 0.34
N ILE A 292 -0.61 -3.50 0.93
CA ILE A 292 0.82 -3.42 1.24
C ILE A 292 1.12 -4.22 2.52
N VAL A 293 0.25 -4.08 3.53
CA VAL A 293 0.49 -4.65 4.87
C VAL A 293 0.01 -6.10 4.98
N TYR A 294 -1.09 -6.45 4.31
CA TYR A 294 -1.74 -7.74 4.46
C TYR A 294 -1.64 -8.56 3.19
N ALA A 295 -0.78 -9.59 3.21
CA ALA A 295 -0.63 -10.55 2.12
C ALA A 295 -1.95 -11.18 1.67
N ALA A 296 -2.83 -11.49 2.62
CA ALA A 296 -4.13 -12.12 2.35
C ALA A 296 -5.19 -11.15 1.78
N TYR A 297 -4.90 -9.85 1.67
CA TYR A 297 -5.91 -8.85 1.33
C TYR A 297 -6.41 -8.99 -0.11
N ASP A 298 -5.53 -9.29 -1.06
CA ASP A 298 -5.93 -9.46 -2.45
C ASP A 298 -6.86 -10.66 -2.63
N GLU A 299 -6.64 -11.75 -1.88
CA GLU A 299 -7.52 -12.91 -1.87
C GLU A 299 -8.86 -12.61 -1.18
N TYR A 300 -8.81 -11.92 -0.05
CA TYR A 300 -10.00 -11.42 0.64
C TYR A 300 -10.88 -10.56 -0.28
N ARG A 301 -10.28 -9.67 -1.10
CA ARG A 301 -11.01 -8.83 -2.05
C ARG A 301 -11.69 -9.61 -3.18
N LYS A 302 -11.11 -10.75 -3.61
CA LYS A 302 -11.74 -11.63 -4.61
C LYS A 302 -12.99 -12.30 -4.05
N GLN A 303 -12.95 -12.67 -2.76
CA GLN A 303 -14.06 -13.30 -2.04
C GLN A 303 -15.14 -12.27 -1.70
N VAL A 304 -14.75 -11.14 -1.11
CA VAL A 304 -15.65 -10.07 -0.69
C VAL A 304 -15.59 -8.94 -1.70
N ARG A 305 -16.50 -9.01 -2.67
CA ARG A 305 -16.54 -8.16 -3.86
C ARG A 305 -17.07 -6.74 -3.59
N GLY A 306 -17.96 -6.57 -2.60
CA GLY A 306 -18.55 -5.29 -2.25
C GLY A 306 -17.64 -4.40 -1.40
N ARG A 307 -17.39 -3.15 -1.81
CA ARG A 307 -16.64 -2.17 -0.97
C ARG A 307 -17.49 -1.66 0.18
N LEU A 308 -18.60 -1.00 -0.16
CA LEU A 308 -19.56 -0.41 0.79
C LEU A 308 -20.92 -1.11 0.76
N ILE A 309 -21.35 -1.53 -0.43
CA ILE A 309 -22.64 -2.16 -0.65
C ILE A 309 -22.38 -3.57 -1.19
N PRO A 310 -23.04 -4.61 -0.64
CA PRO A 310 -22.92 -5.96 -1.18
C PRO A 310 -23.24 -5.99 -2.67
N GLY A 311 -22.36 -6.57 -3.48
CA GLY A 311 -22.55 -6.69 -4.93
C GLY A 311 -22.24 -5.44 -5.77
N ILE A 312 -21.82 -4.32 -5.15
CA ILE A 312 -21.36 -3.11 -5.85
C ILE A 312 -19.84 -2.96 -5.72
N TRP A 313 -19.17 -2.84 -6.86
CA TRP A 313 -17.74 -3.09 -7.07
C TRP A 313 -16.83 -1.88 -7.02
#